data_AF-A0A847BHQ8-F1
#
_entry.id   AF-A0A847BHQ8-F1
#
_cell.length_a   1.000
_cell.length_b   1.000
_cell.length_c   1.000
_cell.angle_alpha   90.00
_cell.angle_beta   90.00
_cell.angle_gamma   90.00
#
_symmetry.space_group_name_H-M   'P 1'
#
loop_
_entity.id
_entity.type
_entity.pdbx_description
1 polymer ?
#
loop_
_entity_poly.entity_id
_entity_poly.type
_entity_poly.pdbx_seq_one_letter_code
_entity_poly.pdbx_strand_id
1 'polypeptide(L)' 'SHHLRRLLLALYNGDSWPFEMQRLRGLDADLQADALAVIQMATYSGHEIHTFIEGGDALLKRFWEIEETKDE' A
#
# COMPACT_ATOMS: atom_id res chain seq x y z
N SER A 1 -2.16 -1.48 -10.41
CA SER A 1 -1.76 -2.83 -9.98
C SER A 1 -2.42 -3.15 -8.65
N HIS A 2 -3.11 -4.31 -8.51
CA HIS A 2 -3.71 -4.74 -7.23
C HIS A 2 -2.64 -5.02 -6.16
N HIS A 3 -1.45 -5.50 -6.56
CA HIS A 3 -0.34 -5.76 -5.63
C HIS A 3 0.10 -4.49 -4.89
N LEU A 4 0.29 -3.39 -5.64
CA LEU A 4 0.69 -2.11 -5.05
C LEU A 4 -0.42 -1.46 -4.23
N ARG A 5 -1.68 -1.57 -4.64
CA ARG A 5 -2.80 -1.07 -3.82
C ARG A 5 -2.89 -1.80 -2.48
N ARG A 6 -2.78 -3.14 -2.48
CA ARG A 6 -2.73 -3.92 -1.23
C ARG A 6 -1.52 -3.57 -0.35
N LEU A 7 -0.37 -3.26 -0.95
CA LEU A 7 0.79 -2.77 -0.19
C LEU A 7 0.48 -1.44 0.50
N LEU A 8 -0.02 -0.46 -0.27
CA LEU A 8 -0.33 0.86 0.25
C LEU A 8 -1.45 0.82 1.30
N LEU A 9 -2.48 -0.01 1.08
CA LEU A 9 -3.54 -0.23 2.06
C LEU A 9 -3.01 -0.88 3.33
N ALA A 10 -2.09 -1.84 3.26
CA ALA A 10 -1.47 -2.43 4.43
C ALA A 10 -0.64 -1.44 5.24
N LEU A 11 0.03 -0.49 4.57
CA LEU A 11 0.76 0.58 5.23
C LEU A 11 -0.19 1.65 5.83
N TYR A 12 -1.37 1.83 5.25
CA TYR A 12 -2.39 2.77 5.73
C TYR A 12 -3.20 2.20 6.91
N ASN A 13 -3.57 0.92 6.84
CA ASN A 13 -4.31 0.21 7.86
C ASN A 13 -4.03 -1.31 7.77
N GLY A 14 -2.96 -1.74 8.44
CA GLY A 14 -2.50 -3.14 8.39
C GLY A 14 -3.46 -4.13 9.05
N ASP A 15 -4.27 -3.70 10.01
CA ASP A 15 -5.23 -4.55 10.72
C ASP A 15 -6.37 -4.99 9.79
N SER A 16 -6.92 -4.06 9.00
CA SER A 16 -7.95 -4.38 8.00
C SER A 16 -7.36 -4.95 6.71
N TRP A 17 -6.12 -4.58 6.37
CA TRP A 17 -5.46 -4.98 5.12
C TRP A 17 -4.12 -5.64 5.36
N PRO A 18 -4.08 -6.87 5.91
CA PRO A 18 -2.82 -7.59 6.06
C PRO A 18 -2.15 -7.80 4.69
N PHE A 19 -0.83 -7.61 4.65
CA PHE A 19 -0.04 -7.74 3.42
C PHE A 19 0.48 -9.16 3.23
N GLU A 20 0.25 -9.67 2.03
CA GLU A 20 0.66 -11.00 1.58
C GLU A 20 1.99 -10.94 0.81
N MET A 21 3.03 -11.65 1.28
CA MET A 21 4.37 -11.62 0.67
C MET A 21 4.42 -12.08 -0.80
N GLN A 22 3.48 -12.93 -1.23
CA GLN A 22 3.33 -13.32 -2.64
C GLN A 22 3.07 -12.12 -3.56
N ARG A 23 2.45 -11.04 -3.04
CA ARG A 23 2.17 -9.84 -3.81
C ARG A 23 3.44 -9.05 -4.11
N LEU A 24 4.39 -9.01 -3.16
CA LEU A 24 5.72 -8.43 -3.39
C LEU A 24 6.50 -9.23 -4.42
N ARG A 25 6.48 -10.57 -4.33
CA ARG A 25 7.12 -11.47 -5.30
C ARG A 25 6.55 -11.38 -6.72
N GLY A 26 5.31 -10.90 -6.87
CA GLY A 26 4.65 -10.75 -8.17
C GLY A 26 5.00 -9.45 -8.92
N LEU A 27 5.74 -8.53 -8.29
CA LEU A 27 6.20 -7.29 -8.91
C LEU A 27 7.48 -7.55 -9.71
N ASP A 28 7.74 -6.73 -10.74
CA ASP A 28 9.06 -6.67 -11.37
C ASP A 28 10.12 -6.09 -10.40
N ALA A 29 11.39 -6.23 -10.76
CA ALA A 29 12.50 -5.90 -9.87
C ALA A 29 12.51 -4.43 -9.42
N ASP A 30 12.19 -3.50 -10.31
CA ASP A 30 12.19 -2.07 -9.99
C ASP A 30 11.03 -1.74 -9.04
N LEU A 31 9.84 -2.27 -9.30
CA LEU A 31 8.70 -2.11 -8.40
C LEU A 31 8.89 -2.80 -7.04
N GLN A 32 9.64 -3.91 -6.97
CA GLN A 32 10.01 -4.51 -5.68
C GLN A 32 10.93 -3.59 -4.87
N ALA A 33 11.92 -2.97 -5.53
CA ALA A 33 12.83 -2.04 -4.87
C ALA A 33 12.08 -0.79 -4.36
N ASP A 34 11.20 -0.22 -5.20
CA ASP A 34 10.37 0.92 -4.82
C ASP A 34 9.43 0.58 -3.66
N ALA A 35 8.81 -0.61 -3.67
CA ALA A 35 7.96 -1.07 -2.58
C ALA A 35 8.73 -1.15 -1.25
N LEU A 36 9.95 -1.68 -1.26
CA LEU A 36 10.80 -1.76 -0.07
C LEU A 36 11.23 -0.37 0.41
N ALA A 37 11.53 0.56 -0.51
CA ALA A 37 11.85 1.94 -0.17
C ALA A 37 10.66 2.66 0.51
N VAL A 38 9.44 2.45 0.01
CA VAL A 38 8.21 3.00 0.62
C VAL A 38 7.97 2.41 2.01
N ILE A 39 8.15 1.10 2.20
CA ILE A 39 8.04 0.45 3.52
C ILE A 39 9.06 1.05 4.49
N GLN A 40 10.31 1.20 4.07
CA GLN A 40 11.37 1.79 4.89
C GLN A 40 11.01 3.22 5.28
N MET A 41 10.57 4.04 4.31
CA MET A 41 10.14 5.41 4.58
C MET A 41 8.99 5.45 5.59
N ALA A 42 7.93 4.66 5.38
CA ALA A 42 6.77 4.63 6.27
C ALA A 42 7.12 4.16 7.69
N THR A 43 8.11 3.27 7.84
CA THR A 43 8.57 2.77 9.14
C THR A 43 9.28 3.86 9.96
N TYR A 44 10.06 4.73 9.30
CA TYR A 44 10.99 5.63 10.00
C TYR A 44 10.63 7.11 9.91
N SER A 45 9.63 7.49 9.11
CA SER A 45 9.24 8.89 8.93
C SER A 45 8.51 9.50 10.12
N GLY A 46 7.89 8.69 10.97
CA GLY A 46 6.95 9.14 12.00
C GLY A 46 5.66 9.75 11.45
N HIS A 47 5.40 9.62 10.14
CA HIS A 47 4.22 10.15 9.46
C HIS A 47 3.47 9.03 8.76
N GLU A 48 2.13 9.12 8.76
CA GLU A 48 1.29 8.19 8.04
C GLU A 48 1.48 8.36 6.53
N ILE A 49 1.49 7.25 5.79
CA ILE A 49 1.78 7.22 4.34
C ILE A 49 0.95 8.24 3.54
N HIS A 50 -0.32 8.40 3.92
CA HIS A 50 -1.25 9.22 3.18
C HIS A 50 -0.97 10.73 3.33
N THR A 51 -0.11 11.14 4.28
CA THR A 51 0.25 12.55 4.49
C THR A 51 1.42 13.01 3.62
N PHE A 52 2.11 12.11 2.92
CA PHE A 52 3.22 12.47 2.01
C PHE A 52 2.74 13.12 0.70
N ILE A 53 1.46 12.97 0.37
CA ILE A 53 0.88 13.48 -0.86
C ILE A 53 -0.42 14.21 -0.56
N GLU A 54 -0.65 15.30 -1.27
CA GLU A 54 -1.91 16.03 -1.19
C GLU A 54 -3.06 15.11 -1.66
N GLY A 55 -4.13 15.02 -0.84
CA GLY A 55 -5.26 14.14 -1.12
C GLY A 55 -5.00 12.64 -0.91
N GLY A 56 -3.91 12.26 -0.25
CA GLY A 56 -3.54 10.85 -0.05
C GLY A 56 -4.59 10.03 0.70
N ASP A 57 -5.27 10.61 1.69
CA ASP A 57 -6.34 9.90 2.42
C ASP A 57 -7.51 9.52 1.49
N ALA A 58 -7.96 10.45 0.65
CA ALA A 58 -9.01 10.19 -0.32
C ALA A 58 -8.57 9.16 -1.38
N LEU A 59 -7.30 9.19 -1.80
CA LEU A 59 -6.74 8.21 -2.71
C LEU A 59 -6.77 6.79 -2.12
N LEU A 60 -6.36 6.63 -0.85
CA LEU A 60 -6.30 5.32 -0.22
C LEU A 60 -7.70 4.79 0.13
N LYS A 61 -8.64 5.65 0.52
CA LYS A 61 -10.06 5.27 0.64
C LYS A 61 -10.65 4.78 -0.68
N ARG A 62 -10.32 5.43 -1.79
CA ARG A 62 -10.71 4.92 -3.11
C ARG A 62 -10.07 3.55 -3.42
N PHE A 63 -8.83 3.32 -3.00
CA PHE A 63 -8.21 1.99 -3.15
C PHE A 63 -8.91 0.93 -2.30
N TRP A 64 -9.34 1.29 -1.09
CA TRP A 64 -10.11 0.43 -0.20
C TRP A 64 -11.38 -0.06 -0.91
N GLU A 65 -12.19 0.86 -1.42
CA GLU A 65 -13.43 0.55 -2.15
C GLU A 65 -13.18 -0.37 -3.37
N ILE A 66 -12.09 -0.12 -4.11
CA ILE A 66 -11.73 -0.92 -5.29
C ILE A 66 -11.36 -2.36 -4.91
N GLU A 67 -10.70 -2.58 -3.77
CA GLU A 67 -10.28 -3.94 -3.39
C GLU A 67 -11.38 -4.68 -2.61
N GLU A 68 -12.23 -4.00 -1.83
CA GLU A 68 -13.41 -4.63 -1.21
C GLU A 68 -14.36 -5.22 -2.26
N THR A 69 -14.63 -4.46 -3.32
CA THR A 69 -15.51 -4.89 -4.42
C THR A 69 -14.96 -6.04 -5.27
N LYS A 70 -13.72 -6.49 -5.02
CA LYS A 70 -13.12 -7.64 -5.71
C LYS A 70 -13.06 -8.91 -4.85
N ASP A 71 -13.20 -8.75 -3.54
CA ASP A 71 -13.25 -9.86 -2.60
C ASP A 71 -14.69 -10.38 -2.40
N GLU A 72 -15.70 -9.69 -2.97
CA GLU A 72 -17.10 -10.14 -3.17
C GLU A 72 -17.32 -10.82 -4.53
#